data_AF-A0A344LA95-F1
#
_entry.id   AF-A0A344LA95-F1
#
_cell.length_a   1.000
_cell.length_b   1.000
_cell.length_c   1.000
_cell.angle_alpha   90.00
_cell.angle_beta   90.00
_cell.angle_gamma   90.00
#
_symmetry.space_group_name_H-M   'P 1'
#
loop_
_entity.id
_entity.type
_entity.pdbx_description
1 polymer ?
#
loop_
_entity_poly.entity_id
_entity_poly.type
_entity_poly.pdbx_seq_one_letter_code
_entity_poly.pdbx_strand_id
1 'polypeptide(L)'
;MPEKAPLLELRVLAHPLRLRILSLLTGTAMSAAEAARELNETQANVSYHLRRLHEAGLLEVAEEVRIHGGLAKRYRHVPGRGPAWDHGDREGEQLFAEALAGELRRRTEHRLPSGRSAITDAEVWLSPDDWARAVRLAHELGELLHDAARPPRTPETQRVSATIALFEMTAS
;
A
#
# COMPACT_ATOMS: atom_id res chain seq x y z
N MET A 1 22.68 21.48 -5.15
CA MET A 1 22.36 20.53 -4.06
C MET A 1 21.09 19.82 -4.48
N PRO A 2 21.03 18.48 -4.56
CA PRO A 2 19.74 17.84 -4.81
C PRO A 2 18.85 18.11 -3.60
N GLU A 3 17.66 18.63 -3.87
CA GLU A 3 16.60 18.84 -2.88
C GLU A 3 16.32 17.49 -2.22
N LYS A 4 16.49 17.39 -0.89
CA LYS A 4 16.14 16.18 -0.14
C LYS A 4 14.67 15.88 -0.41
N ALA A 5 14.36 14.69 -0.92
CA ALA A 5 12.97 14.26 -1.08
C ALA A 5 12.26 14.41 0.29
N PRO A 6 11.10 15.07 0.34
CA PRO A 6 10.41 15.35 1.61
C PRO A 6 10.00 14.04 2.27
N LEU A 7 10.48 13.74 3.48
CA LEU A 7 10.21 12.48 4.20
C LEU A 7 8.70 12.19 4.27
N LEU A 8 8.32 10.92 4.11
CA LEU A 8 6.93 10.51 4.26
C LEU A 8 6.67 10.35 5.75
N GLU A 9 5.76 11.14 6.30
CA GLU A 9 5.21 10.81 7.61
C GLU A 9 4.41 9.51 7.47
N LEU A 10 4.75 8.49 8.26
CA LEU A 10 4.00 7.23 8.36
C LEU A 10 2.52 7.46 8.65
N ARG A 11 2.21 8.59 9.28
CA ARG A 11 0.87 9.12 9.51
C ARG A 11 0.04 9.27 8.24
N VAL A 12 0.66 9.47 7.07
CA VAL A 12 -0.02 9.47 5.77
C VAL A 12 -0.49 8.07 5.38
N LEU A 13 0.22 7.01 5.76
CA LEU A 13 -0.18 5.63 5.49
C LEU A 13 -1.09 5.07 6.58
N ALA A 14 -1.08 5.66 7.77
CA ALA A 14 -1.88 5.27 8.93
C ALA A 14 -3.39 5.57 8.81
N HIS A 15 -4.02 5.16 7.71
CA HIS A 15 -5.47 5.16 7.59
C HIS A 15 -5.92 3.98 6.72
N PRO A 16 -6.89 3.15 7.17
CA PRO A 16 -7.31 1.96 6.44
C PRO A 16 -7.70 2.25 4.98
N LEU A 17 -8.48 3.32 4.73
CA LEU A 17 -8.89 3.67 3.36
C LEU A 17 -7.72 4.05 2.45
N ARG A 18 -6.63 4.62 2.99
CA ARG A 18 -5.45 4.97 2.19
C ARG A 18 -4.70 3.70 1.76
N LEU A 19 -4.55 2.71 2.65
CA LEU A 19 -3.99 1.40 2.31
C LEU A 19 -4.82 0.68 1.25
N ARG A 20 -6.15 0.75 1.35
CA ARG A 20 -7.09 0.20 0.36
C ARG A 20 -6.95 0.87 -1.01
N ILE A 21 -6.85 2.21 -1.02
CA ILE A 21 -6.65 2.98 -2.26
C ILE A 21 -5.32 2.62 -2.92
N LEU A 22 -4.21 2.59 -2.16
CA LEU A 22 -2.90 2.21 -2.71
C LEU A 22 -2.95 0.80 -3.30
N SER A 23 -3.51 -0.17 -2.57
CA SER A 23 -3.66 -1.55 -3.03
C SER A 23 -4.48 -1.63 -4.34
N LEU A 24 -5.55 -0.85 -4.45
CA LEU A 24 -6.42 -0.81 -5.63
C LEU A 24 -5.71 -0.20 -6.85
N LEU A 25 -4.93 0.87 -6.62
CA LEU A 25 -4.27 1.63 -7.68
C LEU A 25 -2.92 1.06 -8.12
N THR A 26 -2.43 0.00 -7.48
CA THR A 26 -1.22 -0.72 -7.90
C THR A 26 -1.39 -1.31 -9.30
N GLY A 27 -2.49 -2.03 -9.55
CA GLY A 27 -2.70 -2.73 -10.84
C GLY A 27 -3.29 -1.87 -11.95
N THR A 28 -3.78 -0.66 -11.65
CA THR A 28 -4.47 0.19 -12.63
C THR A 28 -4.64 1.63 -12.16
N ALA A 29 -4.73 2.57 -13.10
CA ALA A 29 -5.07 3.96 -12.78
C ALA A 29 -6.59 4.14 -12.63
N MET A 30 -7.05 4.86 -11.61
CA MET A 30 -8.48 5.15 -11.42
C MET A 30 -8.73 6.59 -10.98
N SER A 31 -9.86 7.13 -11.42
CA SER A 31 -10.43 8.38 -10.92
C SER A 31 -11.06 8.17 -9.54
N ALA A 32 -11.34 9.27 -8.84
CA ALA A 32 -12.04 9.21 -7.56
C ALA A 32 -13.39 8.49 -7.64
N ALA A 33 -14.13 8.66 -8.74
CA ALA A 33 -15.43 8.02 -8.95
C ALA A 33 -15.31 6.51 -9.20
N GLU A 34 -14.31 6.08 -9.96
CA GLU A 34 -14.02 4.65 -10.19
C GLU A 34 -13.58 3.97 -8.89
N ALA A 35 -12.59 4.55 -8.19
CA ALA A 35 -12.10 4.00 -6.93
C ALA A 35 -13.18 3.97 -5.84
N ALA A 36 -14.05 4.97 -5.76
CA ALA A 36 -15.17 4.98 -4.83
C ALA A 36 -16.15 3.82 -5.06
N ARG A 37 -16.48 3.52 -6.33
CA ARG A 37 -17.32 2.37 -6.67
C ARG A 37 -16.67 1.04 -6.28
N GLU A 38 -15.37 0.90 -6.55
CA GLU A 38 -14.63 -0.33 -6.21
C GLU A 38 -14.49 -0.55 -4.70
N LEU A 39 -14.36 0.53 -3.93
CA LEU A 39 -14.17 0.47 -2.48
C LEU A 39 -15.49 0.52 -1.69
N ASN A 40 -16.63 0.70 -2.37
CA ASN A 40 -17.93 0.96 -1.75
C ASN A 40 -17.88 2.15 -0.78
N GLU A 41 -17.30 3.26 -1.26
CA GLU A 41 -17.10 4.51 -0.52
C GLU A 41 -17.74 5.68 -1.26
N THR A 42 -17.84 6.84 -0.62
CA THR A 42 -18.28 8.06 -1.33
C THR A 42 -17.15 8.66 -2.17
N GLN A 43 -17.49 9.23 -3.33
CA GLN A 43 -16.52 9.91 -4.19
C GLN A 43 -15.83 11.08 -3.48
N ALA A 44 -16.54 11.82 -2.63
CA ALA A 44 -15.98 12.92 -1.84
C ALA A 44 -14.88 12.42 -0.89
N ASN A 45 -15.15 11.32 -0.17
CA ASN A 45 -14.19 10.72 0.76
C ASN A 45 -12.94 10.19 0.03
N VAL A 46 -13.13 9.44 -1.06
CA VAL A 46 -12.00 8.91 -1.85
C VAL A 46 -11.19 10.03 -2.48
N SER A 47 -11.84 11.08 -3.01
CA SER A 47 -11.17 12.25 -3.57
C SER A 47 -10.27 12.95 -2.55
N TYR A 48 -10.72 13.08 -1.30
CA TYR A 48 -9.90 13.62 -0.22
C TYR A 48 -8.63 12.79 -0.01
N HIS A 49 -8.75 11.47 0.12
CA HIS A 49 -7.59 10.61 0.35
C HIS A 49 -6.65 10.53 -0.86
N LEU A 50 -7.16 10.54 -2.10
CA LEU A 50 -6.34 10.59 -3.31
C LEU A 50 -5.46 11.84 -3.34
N ARG A 51 -6.02 13.02 -3.01
CA ARG A 51 -5.23 14.25 -2.92
C ARG A 51 -4.12 14.14 -1.89
N ARG A 52 -4.43 13.64 -0.69
CA ARG A 52 -3.42 13.46 0.38
C ARG A 52 -2.30 12.50 -0.03
N LEU A 53 -2.64 11.39 -0.69
CA LEU A 53 -1.66 10.42 -1.16
C LEU A 53 -0.81 10.98 -2.33
N HIS A 54 -1.41 11.78 -3.21
CA HIS A 54 -0.71 12.44 -4.30
C HIS A 54 0.23 13.55 -3.80
N GLU A 55 -0.23 14.39 -2.86
CA GLU A 55 0.59 15.41 -2.18
C GLU A 55 1.81 14.80 -1.50
N ALA A 56 1.67 13.58 -0.99
CA ALA A 56 2.74 12.79 -0.36
C ALA A 56 3.63 12.03 -1.36
N GLY A 57 3.39 12.17 -2.68
CA GLY A 57 4.19 11.52 -3.72
C GLY A 57 3.92 10.03 -3.95
N LEU A 58 2.98 9.43 -3.22
CA LEU A 58 2.63 8.01 -3.32
C LEU A 58 1.78 7.71 -4.57
N LEU A 59 1.08 8.72 -5.09
CA LEU A 59 0.31 8.61 -6.33
C LEU A 59 0.81 9.61 -7.35
N GLU A 60 0.72 9.24 -8.62
CA GLU A 60 0.88 10.15 -9.75
C GLU A 60 -0.42 10.26 -10.55
N VAL A 61 -0.59 11.36 -11.28
CA VAL A 61 -1.67 11.50 -12.26
C VAL A 61 -1.24 10.79 -13.54
N ALA A 62 -1.81 9.62 -13.80
CA ALA A 62 -1.48 8.80 -14.96
C ALA A 62 -2.15 9.32 -16.24
N GLU A 63 -3.37 9.84 -16.13
CA GLU A 63 -4.13 10.40 -17.25
C GLU A 63 -5.24 11.36 -16.78
N GLU A 64 -5.68 12.24 -17.69
CA GLU A 64 -6.86 13.09 -17.52
C GLU A 64 -7.93 12.67 -18.53
N VAL A 65 -9.11 12.28 -18.04
CA VAL A 65 -10.22 11.76 -18.85
C VAL A 65 -11.44 12.68 -18.78
N ARG A 66 -12.18 12.82 -19.88
CA ARG A 66 -13.44 13.56 -19.89
C ARG A 66 -14.59 12.68 -19.41
N ILE A 67 -15.28 13.09 -18.35
CA ILE A 67 -16.43 12.41 -17.76
C ILE A 67 -17.58 13.40 -17.64
N HIS A 68 -18.70 13.15 -18.32
CA HIS A 68 -19.92 13.97 -18.27
C HIS A 68 -19.68 15.49 -18.45
N GLY A 69 -18.77 15.86 -19.35
CA GLY A 69 -18.42 17.27 -19.62
C GLY A 69 -17.37 17.88 -18.69
N GLY A 70 -16.95 17.18 -17.63
CA GLY A 70 -15.85 17.58 -16.75
C GLY A 70 -14.56 16.80 -17.02
N LEU A 71 -13.42 17.32 -16.58
CA LEU A 71 -12.13 16.65 -16.63
C LEU A 71 -11.88 15.93 -15.28
N ALA A 72 -11.57 14.64 -15.33
CA ALA A 72 -11.25 13.83 -14.16
C ALA A 72 -9.83 13.28 -14.26
N LYS A 73 -9.06 13.42 -13.19
CA LYS A 73 -7.73 12.83 -13.06
C LYS A 73 -7.85 11.36 -12.66
N ARG A 74 -7.10 10.48 -13.30
CA ARG A 74 -6.89 9.09 -12.88
C ARG A 74 -5.52 8.95 -12.25
N TYR A 75 -5.49 8.42 -11.04
CA TYR A 75 -4.29 8.27 -10.24
C TYR A 75 -3.77 6.84 -10.31
N ARG A 76 -2.45 6.67 -10.28
CA ARG A 76 -1.76 5.40 -10.18
C ARG A 76 -0.83 5.41 -8.97
N HIS A 77 -0.73 4.28 -8.28
CA HIS A 77 0.25 4.09 -7.21
C HIS A 77 1.66 3.96 -7.81
N VAL A 78 2.65 4.60 -7.19
CA VAL A 78 4.05 4.53 -7.61
C VAL A 78 4.86 3.74 -6.57
N PRO A 79 5.01 2.41 -6.74
CA PRO A 79 5.77 1.58 -5.81
C PRO A 79 7.22 2.05 -5.70
N GLY A 80 7.80 1.98 -4.50
CA GLY A 80 9.19 2.39 -4.26
C GLY A 80 9.45 3.90 -4.29
N ARG A 81 8.52 4.73 -4.79
CA ARG A 81 8.49 6.19 -4.56
C ARG A 81 7.64 6.51 -3.33
N GLY A 82 8.07 6.00 -2.18
CA GLY A 82 7.79 6.63 -0.91
C GLY A 82 9.03 7.43 -0.53
N PRO A 83 8.92 8.68 -0.06
CA PRO A 83 10.08 9.31 0.53
C PRO A 83 10.66 8.46 1.65
N ALA A 84 11.96 8.58 1.90
CA ALA A 84 12.64 7.80 2.93
C ALA A 84 11.85 7.89 4.24
N TRP A 85 11.62 6.72 4.85
CA TRP A 85 10.88 6.58 6.10
C TRP A 85 11.53 7.45 7.18
N ASP A 86 10.75 8.27 7.87
CA ASP A 86 11.21 8.89 9.11
C ASP A 86 11.05 7.89 10.26
N HIS A 87 12.09 7.11 10.51
CA HIS A 87 12.18 6.19 11.66
C HIS A 87 12.20 6.92 13.02
N GLY A 88 12.16 8.26 13.04
CA GLY A 88 12.01 9.06 14.25
C GLY A 88 10.56 9.24 14.72
N ASP A 89 9.57 9.01 13.85
CA ASP A 89 8.14 9.20 14.14
C ASP A 89 7.50 7.95 14.78
N ARG A 90 7.81 7.71 16.06
CA ARG A 90 7.28 6.55 16.80
C ARG A 90 5.74 6.52 16.87
N GLU A 91 5.09 7.68 16.92
CA GLU A 91 3.62 7.74 16.95
C GLU A 91 3.05 7.35 15.58
N GLY A 92 3.63 7.87 14.49
CA GLY A 92 3.29 7.45 13.14
C GLY A 92 3.53 5.97 12.86
N GLU A 93 4.62 5.39 13.37
CA GLU A 93 4.90 3.96 13.31
C GLU A 93 3.79 3.14 13.98
N GLN A 94 3.38 3.52 15.18
CA GLN A 94 2.30 2.84 15.92
C GLN A 94 0.96 2.95 15.18
N LEU A 95 0.60 4.15 14.71
CA LEU A 95 -0.64 4.36 13.95
C LEU A 95 -0.64 3.58 12.63
N PHE A 96 0.50 3.50 11.96
CA PHE A 96 0.64 2.72 10.73
C PHE A 96 0.52 1.21 11.01
N ALA A 97 1.18 0.71 12.06
CA ALA A 97 1.06 -0.67 12.50
C ALA A 97 -0.39 -1.04 12.85
N GLU A 98 -1.12 -0.16 13.54
CA GLU A 98 -2.54 -0.34 13.85
C GLU A 98 -3.39 -0.42 12.58
N ALA A 99 -3.19 0.50 11.63
CA ALA A 99 -3.88 0.48 10.34
C ALA A 99 -3.59 -0.81 9.55
N LEU A 100 -2.35 -1.28 9.57
CA LEU A 100 -1.91 -2.51 8.91
C LEU A 100 -2.54 -3.76 9.55
N ALA A 101 -2.57 -3.83 10.88
CA ALA A 101 -3.21 -4.91 11.62
C ALA A 101 -4.74 -4.96 11.37
N GLY A 102 -5.40 -3.79 11.37
CA GLY A 102 -6.83 -3.69 11.07
C GLY A 102 -7.16 -4.14 9.64
N GLU A 103 -6.29 -3.82 8.69
CA GLU A 103 -6.38 -4.25 7.30
C GLU A 103 -6.16 -5.77 7.17
N LEU A 104 -5.15 -6.34 7.85
CA LEU A 104 -4.90 -7.79 7.87
C LEU A 104 -6.12 -8.55 8.41
N ARG A 105 -6.73 -8.06 9.50
CA ARG A 105 -7.98 -8.61 10.05
C ARG A 105 -9.09 -8.61 9.01
N ARG A 106 -9.38 -7.46 8.38
CA ARG A 106 -10.42 -7.36 7.34
C ARG A 106 -10.15 -8.29 6.15
N ARG A 107 -8.90 -8.41 5.71
CA ARG A 107 -8.54 -9.31 4.59
C ARG A 107 -8.75 -10.78 4.95
N THR A 108 -8.56 -11.15 6.21
CA THR A 108 -8.76 -12.52 6.71
C THR A 108 -10.23 -12.95 6.64
N GLU A 109 -11.18 -12.02 6.81
CA GLU A 109 -12.63 -12.27 6.62
C GLU A 109 -12.98 -12.74 5.20
N HIS A 110 -12.12 -12.45 4.21
CA HIS A 110 -12.29 -12.85 2.82
C HIS A 110 -11.33 -13.97 2.38
N ARG A 111 -10.63 -14.63 3.32
CA ARG A 111 -9.67 -15.69 3.00
C ARG A 111 -10.41 -16.91 2.42
N LEU A 112 -9.95 -17.38 1.26
CA LEU A 112 -10.42 -18.64 0.67
C LEU A 112 -9.87 -19.83 1.47
N PRO A 113 -10.71 -20.70 2.08
CA PRO A 113 -10.24 -21.78 2.94
C PRO A 113 -9.30 -22.78 2.24
N SER A 114 -9.56 -23.07 0.96
CA SER A 114 -8.79 -24.00 0.12
C SER A 114 -7.69 -23.32 -0.71
N GLY A 115 -7.48 -22.01 -0.53
CA GLY A 115 -6.45 -21.26 -1.26
C GLY A 115 -5.03 -21.60 -0.78
N ARG A 116 -4.05 -21.48 -1.67
CA ARG A 116 -2.64 -21.52 -1.29
C ARG A 116 -2.32 -20.32 -0.40
N SER A 117 -1.64 -20.55 0.72
CA SER A 117 -1.20 -19.48 1.62
C SER A 117 0.10 -19.86 2.31
N ALA A 118 0.92 -18.86 2.61
CA ALA A 118 1.98 -18.95 3.60
C ALA A 118 1.64 -18.00 4.75
N ILE A 119 1.86 -18.45 5.99
CA ILE A 119 1.77 -17.62 7.18
C ILE A 119 3.06 -17.87 7.96
N THR A 120 3.73 -16.79 8.33
CA THR A 120 4.94 -16.82 9.15
C THR A 120 4.76 -15.82 10.26
N ASP A 121 4.91 -16.29 11.49
CA ASP A 121 4.99 -15.49 12.70
C ASP A 121 6.28 -15.90 13.41
N ALA A 122 7.18 -14.95 13.65
CA ALA A 122 8.50 -15.23 14.18
C ALA A 122 9.10 -14.00 14.87
N GLU A 123 9.45 -14.18 16.14
CA GLU A 123 10.34 -13.30 16.90
C GLU A 123 11.57 -14.12 17.26
N VAL A 124 12.64 -13.97 16.47
CA VAL A 124 13.85 -14.81 16.55
C VAL A 124 15.13 -14.01 16.35
N TRP A 125 16.25 -14.58 16.77
CA TRP A 125 17.58 -14.03 16.53
C TRP A 125 18.16 -14.61 15.24
N LEU A 126 18.63 -13.73 14.36
CA LEU A 126 19.28 -14.09 13.09
C LEU A 126 20.69 -13.53 13.04
N SER A 127 21.56 -14.19 12.26
CA SER A 127 22.83 -13.57 11.87
C SER A 127 22.55 -12.32 11.00
N PRO A 128 23.46 -11.33 10.97
CA PRO A 128 23.31 -10.17 10.08
C PRO A 128 23.10 -10.56 8.61
N ASP A 129 23.76 -11.62 8.15
CA ASP A 129 23.64 -12.13 6.77
C ASP A 129 22.26 -12.73 6.50
N ASP A 130 21.73 -13.54 7.42
CA ASP A 130 20.38 -14.11 7.32
C ASP A 130 19.31 -13.03 7.39
N TRP A 131 19.51 -12.02 8.24
CA TRP A 131 18.62 -10.86 8.34
C TRP A 131 18.61 -10.06 7.04
N ALA A 132 19.79 -9.70 6.51
CA ALA A 132 19.88 -8.99 5.23
C ALA A 132 19.26 -9.79 4.09
N ARG A 133 19.38 -11.12 4.10
CA ARG A 133 18.72 -12.01 3.15
C ARG A 133 17.20 -11.99 3.28
N ALA A 134 16.66 -12.06 4.51
CA ALA A 134 15.23 -11.98 4.76
C ALA A 134 14.63 -10.65 4.26
N VAL A 135 15.28 -9.52 4.53
CA VAL A 135 14.86 -8.20 4.03
C VAL A 135 14.85 -8.15 2.49
N ARG A 136 15.87 -8.68 1.82
CA ARG A 136 15.89 -8.75 0.35
C ARG A 136 14.74 -9.58 -0.22
N LEU A 137 14.49 -10.77 0.33
CA LEU A 137 13.38 -11.63 -0.12
C LEU A 137 12.01 -10.96 0.09
N ALA A 138 11.85 -10.20 1.17
CA ALA A 138 10.64 -9.42 1.40
C ALA A 138 10.44 -8.31 0.36
N HIS A 139 11.50 -7.60 -0.02
CA HIS A 139 11.45 -6.62 -1.10
C HIS A 139 11.15 -7.27 -2.45
N GLU A 140 11.82 -8.37 -2.80
CA GLU A 140 11.57 -9.11 -4.05
C GLU A 140 10.11 -9.58 -4.14
N LEU A 141 9.54 -10.08 -3.04
CA LEU A 141 8.12 -10.44 -2.98
C LEU A 141 7.21 -9.21 -3.17
N GLY A 142 7.57 -8.07 -2.57
CA GLY A 142 6.86 -6.80 -2.75
C GLY A 142 6.88 -6.31 -4.21
N GLU A 143 8.04 -6.33 -4.87
CA GLU A 143 8.20 -5.98 -6.29
C GLU A 143 7.36 -6.91 -7.17
N LEU A 144 7.46 -8.23 -6.97
CA LEU A 144 6.63 -9.20 -7.69
C LEU A 144 5.13 -8.90 -7.56
N LEU A 145 4.65 -8.61 -6.35
CA LEU A 145 3.25 -8.30 -6.09
C LEU A 145 2.80 -7.02 -6.80
N HIS A 146 3.66 -5.98 -6.81
CA HIS A 146 3.35 -4.72 -7.47
C HIS A 146 3.39 -4.82 -9.00
N ASP A 147 4.43 -5.43 -9.56
CA ASP A 147 4.65 -5.54 -11.01
C ASP A 147 3.65 -6.49 -11.68
N ALA A 148 3.27 -7.58 -10.99
CA ALA A 148 2.31 -8.54 -11.51
C ALA A 148 0.85 -8.11 -11.28
N ALA A 149 0.59 -7.02 -10.56
CA ALA A 149 -0.76 -6.57 -10.25
C ALA A 149 -1.56 -6.26 -11.51
N ARG A 150 -2.80 -6.75 -11.55
CA ARG A 150 -3.75 -6.52 -12.65
C ARG A 150 -4.95 -5.71 -12.17
N PRO A 151 -5.70 -5.06 -13.09
CA PRO A 151 -6.95 -4.39 -12.73
C PRO A 151 -7.92 -5.32 -11.95
N PRO A 152 -8.74 -4.79 -11.03
CA PRO A 152 -9.74 -5.59 -10.33
C PRO A 152 -10.67 -6.35 -11.28
N ARG A 153 -11.01 -7.60 -10.91
CA ARG A 153 -11.89 -8.50 -11.69
C ARG A 153 -11.36 -8.89 -13.07
N THR A 154 -10.06 -8.73 -13.34
CA THR A 154 -9.43 -9.31 -14.53
C THR A 154 -9.66 -10.84 -14.53
N PRO A 155 -10.17 -11.44 -15.63
CA PRO A 155 -10.35 -12.88 -15.72
C PRO A 155 -9.06 -13.66 -15.43
N GLU A 156 -9.19 -14.90 -14.94
CA GLU A 156 -8.06 -15.80 -14.66
C GLU A 156 -7.05 -15.28 -13.62
N THR A 157 -7.41 -14.27 -12.83
CA THR A 157 -6.57 -13.76 -11.73
C THR A 157 -7.08 -14.21 -10.36
N GLN A 158 -6.18 -14.32 -9.39
CA GLN A 158 -6.54 -14.54 -7.98
C GLN A 158 -6.51 -13.21 -7.23
N ARG A 159 -7.58 -12.91 -6.48
CA ARG A 159 -7.57 -11.83 -5.51
C ARG A 159 -6.77 -12.29 -4.28
N VAL A 160 -5.55 -11.80 -4.14
CA VAL A 160 -4.64 -12.16 -3.06
C VAL A 160 -4.50 -11.04 -2.03
N SER A 161 -4.09 -11.42 -0.82
CA SER A 161 -3.66 -10.50 0.24
C SER A 161 -2.23 -10.85 0.60
N ALA A 162 -1.38 -9.84 0.70
CA ALA A 162 -0.05 -9.95 1.28
C ALA A 162 0.20 -8.73 2.18
N THR A 163 0.80 -8.99 3.33
CA THR A 163 1.25 -8.00 4.30
C THR A 163 2.58 -8.51 4.84
N ILE A 164 3.63 -7.71 4.72
CA ILE A 164 4.97 -8.06 5.21
C ILE A 164 5.45 -6.85 6.02
N ALA A 165 5.85 -7.09 7.26
CA ALA A 165 6.52 -6.11 8.09
C ALA A 165 7.69 -6.84 8.77
N LEU A 166 8.92 -6.41 8.47
CA LEU A 166 10.15 -6.94 9.04
C LEU A 166 10.94 -5.75 9.56
N PHE A 167 11.34 -5.78 10.82
CA PHE A 167 12.16 -4.74 11.44
C PHE A 167 13.09 -5.36 12.49
N GLU A 168 14.21 -4.68 12.74
CA GLU A 168 15.08 -5.02 13.88
C GLU A 168 14.41 -4.56 15.18
N MET A 169 14.54 -5.36 16.23
CA MET A 169 14.07 -5.02 17.57
C MET A 169 15.26 -4.60 18.42
N THR A 170 15.06 -3.60 19.28
CA THR A 170 16.02 -3.29 20.34
C THR A 170 16.10 -4.47 21.30
N ALA A 171 17.30 -4.77 21.81
CA ALA A 171 17.44 -5.74 22.90
C ALA A 171 16.62 -5.26 24.12
N SER A 172 15.72 -6.12 24.59
CA SER A 172 14.97 -5.93 25.85
C SER A 172 15.85 -6.11 27.07
#